data_AF-A0A4R1F454-F1
#
_entry.id   AF-A0A4R1F454-F1
#
_cell.length_a   1.000
_cell.length_b   1.000
_cell.length_c   1.000
_cell.angle_alpha   90.00
_cell.angle_beta   90.00
_cell.angle_gamma   90.00
#
_symmetry.space_group_name_H-M   'P 1'
#
loop_
_entity.id
_entity.type
_entity.pdbx_description
1 polymer ?
#
loop_
_entity_poly.entity_id
_entity_poly.type
_entity_poly.pdbx_seq_one_letter_code
_entity_poly.pdbx_strand_id
1 'polypeptide(L)'
;MLYGFGLGGISPWSLLIILVIVVVIFGTKRLRNAGGDLGGAVKNFKDSMKSGADSVNAKKESIEDAADDVIDATSKVKDTTKS
;
A
#
# COMPACT_ATOMS: atom_id res chain seq x y z
N MET A 1 -25.87 21.60 14.72
CA MET A 1 -26.19 21.59 13.28
C MET A 1 -25.00 21.18 12.39
N LEU A 2 -23.96 20.53 12.92
CA LEU A 2 -22.81 20.06 12.11
C LEU A 2 -22.41 18.61 12.48
N TYR A 3 -23.40 17.74 12.62
CA TYR A 3 -23.21 16.30 12.66
C TYR A 3 -24.13 15.70 11.60
N GLY A 4 -23.81 15.96 10.33
CA GLY A 4 -24.40 15.28 9.20
C GLY A 4 -23.92 13.83 9.21
N PHE A 5 -24.58 13.00 10.02
CA PHE A 5 -24.58 11.54 9.90
C PHE A 5 -25.32 11.19 8.60
N GLY A 6 -24.71 11.56 7.47
CA GLY A 6 -25.20 11.23 6.14
C GLY A 6 -25.17 9.72 5.93
N LEU A 7 -26.08 9.23 5.09
CA LEU A 7 -26.33 7.82 4.78
C LEU A 7 -25.19 7.16 3.96
N GLY A 8 -23.94 7.44 4.32
CA GLY A 8 -22.70 6.92 3.73
C GLY A 8 -21.71 6.48 4.82
N GLY A 9 -22.24 5.99 5.94
CA GLY A 9 -21.62 5.10 6.93
C GLY A 9 -20.14 5.34 7.26
N ILE A 10 -19.89 5.86 8.47
CA ILE A 10 -18.56 6.01 9.10
C ILE A 10 -17.78 7.22 8.58
N SER A 11 -18.17 8.40 9.05
CA SER A 11 -17.32 9.58 8.96
C SER A 11 -16.09 9.40 9.90
N PRO A 12 -14.86 9.68 9.45
CA PRO A 12 -13.66 9.60 10.31
C PRO A 12 -13.79 10.39 11.62
N TRP A 13 -14.58 11.46 11.60
CA TRP A 13 -14.89 12.28 12.77
C TRP A 13 -15.72 11.55 13.84
N SER A 14 -16.63 10.65 13.43
CA SER A 14 -17.41 9.83 14.35
C SER A 14 -16.57 8.74 15.02
N LEU A 15 -15.56 8.22 14.32
CA LEU A 15 -14.66 7.22 14.86
C LEU A 15 -13.76 7.80 15.96
N LEU A 16 -13.37 9.08 15.83
CA LEU A 16 -12.54 9.77 16.81
C LEU A 16 -13.28 10.01 18.15
N ILE A 17 -14.55 10.38 18.13
CA ILE A 17 -15.33 10.55 19.37
C ILE A 17 -15.55 9.21 20.08
N ILE A 18 -15.80 8.13 19.34
CA ILE A 18 -15.93 6.77 19.90
C ILE A 18 -14.60 6.33 20.50
N LEU A 19 -13.48 6.57 19.82
CA LEU A 19 -12.14 6.26 20.31
C LEU A 19 -11.85 6.94 21.65
N VAL A 20 -12.19 8.22 21.79
CA VAL A 20 -12.01 8.97 23.04
C VAL A 20 -12.81 8.31 24.18
N ILE A 21 -14.06 7.95 23.94
CA ILE A 21 -14.90 7.29 24.95
C ILE A 21 -14.30 5.95 25.39
N VAL A 22 -13.86 5.12 24.43
CA VAL A 22 -13.22 3.83 24.72
C VAL A 22 -11.94 4.04 25.54
N VAL A 23 -11.11 5.02 25.18
CA VAL A 23 -9.89 5.35 25.94
C VAL A 23 -10.21 5.78 27.36
N VAL A 24 -11.28 6.54 27.58
CA VAL A 24 -11.69 6.99 28.92
C VAL A 24 -12.20 5.82 29.77
N ILE A 25 -12.99 4.91 29.19
CA ILE A 25 -13.53 3.74 29.91
C ILE A 25 -12.43 2.73 30.25
N PHE A 26 -11.59 2.38 29.29
CA PHE A 26 -10.55 1.36 29.46
C PHE A 26 -9.25 1.91 30.06
N GLY A 27 -9.05 3.23 29.99
CA GLY A 27 -7.79 3.89 30.31
C GLY A 27 -6.70 3.64 29.27
N THR A 28 -5.76 4.58 29.14
CA THR A 28 -4.64 4.46 28.18
C THR A 28 -3.67 3.33 28.49
N LYS A 29 -3.64 2.84 29.74
CA LYS A 29 -2.71 1.78 30.18
C LYS A 29 -3.10 0.40 29.62
N ARG A 30 -4.40 0.05 29.65
CA ARG A 30 -4.91 -1.20 29.08
C ARG A 30 -4.91 -1.14 27.55
N LEU A 31 -5.34 0.00 26.99
CA LEU A 31 -5.35 0.19 25.54
C LEU A 31 -3.95 0.19 24.93
N ARG A 32 -2.93 0.70 25.63
CA ARG A 32 -1.54 0.65 25.14
C ARG A 32 -0.95 -0.76 25.20
N ASN A 33 -1.25 -1.53 26.24
CA ASN A 33 -0.76 -2.90 26.35
C ASN A 33 -1.39 -3.79 25.25
N ALA A 34 -2.72 -3.80 25.16
CA ALA A 34 -3.42 -4.59 24.14
C ALA A 34 -3.25 -4.03 22.72
N GLY A 35 -3.24 -2.70 22.57
CA GLY A 35 -3.04 -2.03 21.29
C GLY A 35 -1.60 -2.10 20.79
N GLY A 36 -0.61 -2.28 21.67
CA GLY A 36 0.78 -2.55 21.28
C GLY A 36 0.91 -3.91 20.63
N ASP A 37 0.33 -4.95 21.24
CA ASP A 37 0.37 -6.33 20.71
C ASP A 37 -0.36 -6.43 19.36
N LEU A 38 -1.58 -5.90 19.29
CA LEU A 38 -2.39 -5.88 18.06
C LEU A 38 -1.79 -4.96 17.00
N GLY A 39 -1.32 -3.78 17.40
CA GLY A 39 -0.70 -2.80 16.50
C GLY A 39 0.61 -3.30 15.91
N GLY A 40 1.41 -4.04 16.67
CA GLY A 40 2.63 -4.69 16.19
C GLY A 40 2.35 -5.73 15.12
N ALA A 41 1.35 -6.59 15.33
CA ALA A 41 0.94 -7.59 14.34
C ALA A 41 0.44 -6.95 13.04
N VAL A 42 -0.40 -5.92 13.13
CA VAL A 42 -0.92 -5.21 11.95
C VAL A 42 0.18 -4.41 11.24
N LYS A 43 1.13 -3.81 11.98
CA LYS A 43 2.28 -3.11 11.40
C LYS A 43 3.14 -4.06 10.59
N ASN A 44 3.50 -5.22 11.16
CA ASN A 44 4.28 -6.23 10.45
C ASN A 44 3.55 -6.76 9.20
N PHE A 45 2.23 -6.96 9.28
CA PHE A 45 1.41 -7.34 8.13
C PHE A 45 1.46 -6.30 7.01
N LYS A 46 1.29 -5.01 7.33
CA LYS A 46 1.40 -3.91 6.36
C LYS A 46 2.80 -3.84 5.76
N ASP A 47 3.83 -3.96 6.59
CA ASP A 47 5.23 -3.88 6.15
C ASP A 47 5.57 -5.05 5.20
N SER A 48 5.16 -6.28 5.52
CA SER A 48 5.33 -7.44 4.62
C SER A 48 4.54 -7.30 3.31
N MET A 49 3.32 -6.75 3.36
CA MET A 49 2.53 -6.49 2.16
C MET A 49 3.17 -5.42 1.27
N LYS A 50 3.75 -4.37 1.87
CA LYS A 50 4.49 -3.34 1.15
C LYS A 50 5.77 -3.91 0.53
N SER A 51 6.57 -4.67 1.26
CA SER A 51 7.78 -5.32 0.72
C SER A 51 7.45 -6.33 -0.39
N GLY A 52 6.33 -7.04 -0.30
CA GLY A 52 5.83 -7.89 -1.38
C GLY A 52 5.43 -7.10 -2.63
N ALA A 53 4.77 -5.94 -2.46
CA ALA A 53 4.42 -5.06 -3.58
C ALA A 53 5.65 -4.38 -4.22
N ASP A 54 6.62 -3.96 -3.41
CA ASP A 54 7.89 -3.39 -3.88
C ASP A 54 8.74 -4.45 -4.61
N SER A 55 8.70 -5.72 -4.18
CA SER A 55 9.38 -6.84 -4.87
C SER A 55 8.79 -7.17 -6.24
N VAL A 56 7.51 -6.89 -6.47
CA VAL A 56 6.87 -6.99 -7.80
C VAL A 56 7.29 -5.82 -8.69
N ASN A 57 7.54 -4.64 -8.11
CA ASN A 57 8.01 -3.45 -8.85
C ASN A 57 9.48 -3.59 -9.27
N ALA A 58 10.36 -4.04 -8.38
CA ALA A 58 11.77 -4.28 -8.69
C ALA A 58 12.01 -5.39 -9.73
N LYS A 59 11.13 -6.40 -9.81
CA LYS A 59 11.18 -7.44 -10.86
C LYS A 59 10.69 -6.93 -12.23
N LYS A 60 9.96 -5.81 -12.27
CA LYS A 60 9.45 -5.21 -13.51
C LYS A 60 10.55 -4.43 -14.23
N GLU A 61 11.40 -3.72 -13.50
CA GLU A 61 12.54 -2.98 -14.08
C GLU A 61 13.55 -3.91 -14.78
N SER A 62 13.85 -5.10 -14.23
CA SER A 62 14.79 -6.04 -14.88
C SER A 62 14.25 -6.77 -16.12
N ILE A 63 12.96 -6.65 -16.46
CA ILE A 63 12.39 -7.23 -17.69
C ILE A 63 12.27 -6.15 -18.79
N GLU A 64 12.20 -4.87 -18.42
CA GLU A 64 12.12 -3.75 -19.37
C GLU A 64 13.51 -3.47 -20.00
N ASP A 65 14.62 -3.60 -19.27
CA ASP A 65 15.98 -3.46 -19.82
C ASP A 65 16.38 -4.57 -20.82
N ALA A 66 15.79 -5.78 -20.70
CA ALA A 66 16.09 -6.89 -21.61
C ALA A 66 15.24 -6.87 -22.91
N ALA A 67 14.21 -6.02 -22.97
CA ALA A 67 13.39 -5.85 -24.18
C ALA A 67 13.94 -4.76 -25.12
N ASP A 68 14.67 -3.78 -24.57
CA ASP A 68 15.26 -2.67 -25.35
C ASP A 68 16.50 -3.14 -26.15
N ASP A 69 17.27 -4.10 -25.64
CA ASP A 69 18.49 -4.63 -26.30
C ASP A 69 18.18 -5.58 -27.49
N VAL A 70 16.97 -6.15 -27.56
CA VAL A 70 16.56 -7.06 -28.66
C VAL A 70 15.92 -6.32 -29.83
N ILE A 71 15.40 -5.10 -29.61
CA ILE A 71 14.72 -4.31 -30.64
C ILE A 71 15.71 -3.55 -31.54
N ASP A 72 16.86 -3.12 -31.02
CA ASP A 72 17.86 -2.38 -31.82
C ASP A 72 18.61 -3.28 -32.84
N ALA A 73 18.75 -4.57 -32.53
CA ALA A 73 19.39 -5.54 -33.44
C ALA A 73 18.56 -5.86 -34.71
N THR A 74 17.24 -5.60 -34.70
CA THR A 74 16.36 -5.93 -35.84
C THR A 74 16.19 -4.80 -36.86
N SER A 75 16.56 -3.55 -36.51
CA SER A 75 16.35 -2.40 -37.39
C SER A 75 17.54 -2.10 -38.34
N LYS A 76 18.65 -2.85 -38.26
CA LYS A 76 19.79 -2.77 -39.18
C LYS A 76 19.91 -3.97 -40.14
N VAL A 77 18.80 -4.64 -40.45
CA VAL A 77 18.73 -5.71 -41.48
C VAL A 77 17.55 -5.43 -42.42
N LYS A 78 17.46 -4.22 -42.97
CA LYS A 78 16.48 -3.93 -44.04
C LYS A 78 16.93 -2.94 -45.13
N ASP A 79 18.23 -2.78 -45.35
CA ASP A 79 18.73 -1.92 -46.46
C ASP A 79 19.68 -2.63 -47.46
N THR A 80 19.84 -3.95 -47.42
CA THR A 80 20.76 -4.64 -48.36
C THR A 80 20.19 -5.88 -49.06
N THR A 81 18.86 -6.04 -49.16
CA THR A 81 18.29 -7.09 -50.01
C THR A 81 16.95 -6.69 -50.60
N LYS A 82 16.99 -5.80 -51.61
CA LYS A 82 16.14 -5.95 -52.80
C LYS A 82 16.76 -5.16 -53.96
N SER A 83 17.76 -5.78 -54.58
CA SER A 83 17.95 -5.65 -56.04
C SER A 83 16.77 -6.27 -56.77
#